data_AF-A0A375JDS2-F1
#
_entry.id   AF-A0A375JDS2-F1
#
_cell.length_a   1.000
_cell.length_b   1.000
_cell.length_c   1.000
_cell.angle_alpha   90.00
_cell.angle_beta   90.00
_cell.angle_gamma   90.00
#
_symmetry.space_group_name_H-M   'P 1'
#
loop_
_entity.id
_entity.type
_entity.pdbx_description
1 polymer ?
#
loop_
_entity_poly.entity_id
_entity_poly.type
_entity_poly.pdbx_seq_one_letter_code
_entity_poly.pdbx_strand_id
1 'polypeptide(L)' 'MLITRRDAPNVVIMSQDQYDSWMETMHLLSSPANAARLLRSIQQHRAGMAEKHDLMEPDAE' A
#
# COMPACT_ATOMS: atom_id res chain seq x y z
N MET A 1 -2.57 -5.55 19.46
CA MET A 1 -3.15 -5.85 20.78
C MET A 1 -4.48 -5.12 20.92
N LEU A 2 -5.56 -5.80 21.30
CA LEU A 2 -6.85 -5.16 21.58
C LEU A 2 -6.95 -4.87 23.07
N ILE A 3 -7.23 -3.62 23.44
CA ILE A 3 -7.54 -3.23 24.82
C ILE A 3 -9.05 -3.00 24.90
N THR A 4 -9.72 -3.79 25.73
CA THR A 4 -11.14 -3.64 26.02
C THR A 4 -11.35 -2.82 27.28
N ARG A 5 -12.34 -1.92 27.25
CA ARG A 5 -12.66 -1.02 28.37
C ARG A 5 -14.14 -1.09 28.69
N ARG A 6 -14.48 -1.05 29.98
CA ARG A 6 -15.87 -1.17 30.47
C ARG A 6 -16.71 0.06 30.14
N ASP A 7 -16.14 1.23 30.36
CA ASP A 7 -16.86 2.51 30.29
C ASP A 7 -16.34 3.42 29.16
N ALA A 8 -15.76 2.82 28.10
CA ALA A 8 -15.23 3.54 26.96
C ALA A 8 -15.00 2.63 25.74
N PRO A 9 -14.81 3.21 24.53
CA PRO A 9 -14.50 2.44 23.33
C PRO A 9 -13.22 1.62 23.46
N ASN A 10 -13.23 0.44 22.82
CA ASN A 10 -12.05 -0.40 22.68
C ASN A 10 -11.00 0.29 21.80
N VAL A 11 -9.73 0.01 22.06
CA VAL A 11 -8.61 0.55 21.28
C VAL A 11 -7.69 -0.56 20.81
N VAL A 12 -7.06 -0.35 19.66
CA VAL A 12 -6.05 -1.26 19.10
C VAL A 12 -4.69 -0.61 19.23
N ILE A 13 -3.73 -1.32 19.81
CA ILE A 13 -2.31 -0.95 19.79
C ILE A 13 -1.60 -1.78 18.72
N MET A 14 -0.83 -1.08 17.88
CA MET A 14 0.08 -1.63 16.88
C MET A 14 1.37 -0.80 16.88
N SER A 15 2.43 -1.33 16.25
CA SER A 15 3.63 -0.51 16.03
C SER A 15 3.33 0.62 15.06
N GLN A 16 4.12 1.69 15.12
CA GLN A 16 4.02 2.79 14.17
C GLN A 16 4.23 2.29 12.74
N ASP A 17 5.26 1.49 12.49
CA ASP A 17 5.55 0.92 11.16
C ASP A 17 4.36 0.14 10.57
N GLN A 18 3.63 -0.59 11.43
CA GLN A 18 2.43 -1.32 11.02
C GLN A 18 1.29 -0.38 10.67
N TYR A 19 1.10 0.70 11.43
CA TYR A 19 0.11 1.72 11.14
C TYR A 19 0.43 2.44 9.82
N ASP A 20 1.68 2.87 9.62
CA ASP A 20 2.12 3.58 8.42
C ASP A 20 1.96 2.71 7.17
N SER A 21 2.40 1.44 7.23
CA SER A 21 2.23 0.47 6.15
C SER A 21 0.75 0.23 5.80
N TRP A 22 -0.12 0.20 6.81
CA TRP A 22 -1.55 0.03 6.61
C TRP A 22 -2.18 1.27 5.95
N MET A 23 -1.82 2.46 6.43
CA MET A 23 -2.30 3.72 5.86
C MET A 23 -1.85 3.92 4.42
N GLU A 24 -0.60 3.57 4.09
CA GLU A 24 -0.11 3.62 2.71
C GLU A 24 -0.88 2.67 1.79
N THR A 25 -1.14 1.44 2.26
CA THR A 25 -1.97 0.48 1.51
C THR A 25 -3.37 1.05 1.25
N MET A 26 -4.01 1.64 2.26
CA MET A 26 -5.31 2.28 2.11
C MET A 26 -5.26 3.47 1.13
N HIS A 27 -4.19 4.26 1.19
CA HIS A 27 -3.98 5.37 0.26
C HIS A 27 -3.89 4.87 -1.20
N LEU A 28 -3.06 3.85 -1.46
CA LEU A 28 -2.90 3.25 -2.80
C LEU A 28 -4.22 2.69 -3.34
N LEU A 29 -5.06 2.11 -2.47
CA LEU A 29 -6.33 1.49 -2.86
C LEU A 29 -7.52 2.45 -2.87
N SER A 30 -7.36 3.69 -2.39
CA SER A 30 -8.45 4.67 -2.27
C SER A 30 -9.12 5.04 -3.61
N SER A 31 -8.37 5.04 -4.70
CA SER A 31 -8.89 5.27 -6.05
C SER A 31 -9.15 3.93 -6.74
N PRO A 32 -10.40 3.63 -7.14
CA PRO A 32 -10.73 2.39 -7.85
C PRO A 32 -9.90 2.20 -9.13
N ALA A 33 -9.61 3.29 -9.84
CA ALA A 33 -8.78 3.26 -11.03
C ALA A 33 -7.32 2.88 -10.69
N ASN A 34 -6.76 3.44 -9.62
CA ASN A 34 -5.41 3.10 -9.17
C ASN A 34 -5.32 1.67 -8.63
N ALA A 35 -6.30 1.24 -7.84
CA ALA A 35 -6.38 -0.12 -7.32
C ALA A 35 -6.42 -1.15 -8.46
N ALA A 36 -7.29 -0.93 -9.47
CA ALA A 36 -7.37 -1.80 -10.63
C ALA A 36 -6.05 -1.83 -11.42
N ARG A 37 -5.39 -0.67 -11.58
CA ARG A 37 -4.07 -0.57 -12.24
C ARG A 37 -3.00 -1.36 -11.48
N LEU A 38 -2.92 -1.18 -10.16
CA LEU A 38 -1.93 -1.84 -9.31
C LEU A 38 -2.12 -3.37 -9.31
N LEU A 39 -3.37 -3.83 -9.18
CA LEU A 39 -3.69 -5.26 -9.22
C LEU A 39 -3.30 -5.89 -10.56
N ARG A 40 -3.57 -5.23 -11.69
CA ARG A 40 -3.12 -5.69 -13.01
C ARG A 40 -1.60 -5.75 -13.10
N SER A 41 -0.90 -4.72 -12.63
CA SER A 41 0.57 -4.67 -12.64
C SER A 41 1.18 -5.82 -11.81
N ILE A 42 0.63 -6.10 -10.62
CA ILE A 42 1.07 -7.22 -9.78
C ILE A 42 0.84 -8.57 -10.49
N GLN A 43 -0.30 -8.76 -11.16
CA GLN A 43 -0.57 -9.98 -11.93
C GLN A 43 0.41 -10.16 -13.09
N GLN A 44 0.67 -9.11 -13.86
CA GLN A 44 1.65 -9.13 -14.96
C GLN A 44 3.05 -9.48 -14.44
N HIS A 45 3.50 -8.87 -13.34
CA HIS A 45 4.78 -9.17 -12.73
C HIS A 45 4.88 -10.64 -12.30
N ARG A 46 3.85 -11.17 -11.63
CA ARG A 46 3.81 -12.58 -11.20
C ARG A 46 3.76 -13.56 -12.39
N ALA A 47 3.19 -13.14 -13.51
CA ALA A 47 3.15 -13.92 -14.74
C ALA A 47 4.45 -13.83 -15.57
N GLY A 48 5.49 -13.13 -15.08
CA GLY A 48 6.75 -12.96 -15.80
C GLY A 48 6.67 -11.97 -16.97
N MET A 49 5.62 -11.15 -17.05
CA MET A 49 5.42 -10.15 -18.11
C MET A 49 6.09 -8.81 -17.77
N ALA A 50 7.00 -8.78 -16.79
CA ALA A 50 7.73 -7.57 -16.44
C ALA A 50 8.94 -7.39 -17.36
N GLU A 51 9.17 -6.15 -17.80
CA GLU A 51 10.34 -5.77 -18.57
C GLU A 51 11.32 -5.00 -17.69
N LYS A 52 12.61 -5.30 -17.81
CA LYS A 52 13.66 -4.54 -17.14
C LYS A 52 14.05 -3.36 -18.01
N HIS A 53 14.01 -2.18 -17.43
CA HIS A 53 14.45 -0.93 -18.06
C HIS A 53 15.55 -0.31 -17.19
N ASP A 54 16.53 0.33 -17.83
CA ASP A 54 17.52 1.15 -17.11
C ASP A 54 16.86 2.44 -16.62
N LEU A 55 17.43 3.06 -15.57
CA LEU A 55 16.95 4.34 -15.06
C LEU A 55 17.18 5.42 -16.13
N MET A 56 16.12 6.13 -16.51
CA MET A 56 16.25 7.31 -17.36
C MET A 56 16.88 8.45 -16.56
N GLU A 57 17.79 9.20 -17.17
CA GLU A 57 18.24 10.45 -16.56
C GLU A 57 17.06 11.42 -16.45
N PRO A 58 16.95 12.18 -15.35
CA PRO A 58 15.92 13.20 -15.24
C PRO A 58 16.10 14.23 -16.36
N ASP A 59 14.99 14.68 -16.94
CA ASP A 59 15.02 15.76 -17.91
C ASP A 59 15.79 16.95 -17.32
N ALA A 60 16.85 17.38 -18.01
CA ALA A 60 17.59 18.58 -17.60
C ALA A 60 16.68 19.79 -17.82
N GLU A 61 16.28 20.46 -16.72
CA GLU A 61 15.64 21.79 -16.77
C GLU A 61 16.55 22.82 -17.43
#